data_AF-W4RQT3-F1
#
_entry.id   AF-W4RQT3-F1
#
_cell.length_a   1.000
_cell.length_b   1.000
_cell.length_c   1.000
_cell.angle_alpha   90.00
_cell.angle_beta   90.00
_cell.angle_gamma   90.00
#
_symmetry.space_group_name_H-M   'P 1'
#
loop_
_entity.id
_entity.type
_entity.pdbx_description
1 polymer ?
#
loop_
_entity_poly.entity_id
_entity_poly.type
_entity_poly.pdbx_seq_one_letter_code
_entity_poly.pdbx_strand_id
1 'polypeptide(L)'
;MTKFPILSPHINITDLNETDGLLTNLNNHHTKLLKSYQRQIIKYCTGEYSIEEITQLLKSQGVPPSVLGQVEGYIERLIHWGYLIWSPTKNTIVTKELAPSIISQNVSNSDRIMNPSGLHTITISILDECCLSCHYCSQNAPVGKSVMIEFSKIKEILLEAYELGARYFGVFGGEPMLHTEYF
;
A
#
# COMPACT_ATOMS: atom_id res chain seq x y z
N MET A 1 13.90 15.43 23.33
CA MET A 1 13.74 15.78 21.90
C MET A 1 12.28 15.60 21.54
N THR A 2 11.65 16.61 20.94
CA THR A 2 10.26 16.54 20.48
C THR A 2 10.15 15.50 19.36
N LYS A 3 9.21 14.57 19.47
CA LYS A 3 9.03 13.46 18.53
C LYS A 3 7.74 13.65 17.72
N PHE A 4 7.80 13.39 16.42
CA PHE A 4 6.68 13.56 15.48
C PHE A 4 6.34 12.22 14.84
N PRO A 5 5.26 11.53 15.26
CA PRO A 5 4.89 10.24 14.69
C PRO A 5 4.31 10.41 13.28
N ILE A 6 4.74 9.56 12.35
CA ILE A 6 4.22 9.49 10.98
C ILE A 6 3.98 8.03 10.58
N LEU A 7 2.94 7.77 9.78
CA LEU A 7 2.69 6.45 9.19
C LEU A 7 3.88 6.00 8.34
N SER A 8 4.27 4.72 8.50
CA SER A 8 5.28 4.15 7.62
C SER A 8 4.71 4.05 6.18
N PRO A 9 5.53 4.22 5.13
CA PRO A 9 5.05 4.26 3.73
C PRO A 9 4.31 3.00 3.25
N HIS A 10 4.53 1.87 3.90
CA HIS A 10 3.95 0.57 3.56
C HIS A 10 2.71 0.23 4.40
N ILE A 11 2.16 1.19 5.13
CA ILE A 11 0.99 1.01 5.98
C ILE A 11 -0.22 1.60 5.29
N ASN A 12 -1.27 0.79 5.16
CA ASN A 12 -2.55 1.21 4.63
C ASN A 12 -3.59 1.31 5.75
N ILE A 13 -4.48 2.31 5.65
CA ILE A 13 -5.63 2.46 6.54
C ILE A 13 -6.90 2.24 5.73
N THR A 14 -7.72 1.29 6.16
CA THR A 14 -9.02 1.02 5.54
C THR A 14 -10.12 1.34 6.54
N ASP A 15 -11.04 2.24 6.19
CA ASP A 15 -12.22 2.50 7.01
C ASP A 15 -13.21 1.33 6.87
N LEU A 16 -13.64 0.78 8.02
CA LEU A 16 -14.65 -0.28 8.05
C LEU A 16 -16.05 0.28 8.25
N ASN A 17 -16.16 1.28 9.13
CA ASN A 17 -17.38 2.01 9.42
C ASN A 17 -16.99 3.41 9.97
N GLU A 18 -17.96 4.17 10.49
CA GLU A 18 -17.70 5.51 11.02
C GLU A 18 -16.74 5.53 12.23
N THR A 19 -16.72 4.45 13.02
CA THR A 19 -15.98 4.35 14.27
C THR A 19 -14.72 3.49 14.19
N ASP A 20 -14.65 2.55 13.27
CA ASP A 20 -13.60 1.53 13.22
C ASP A 20 -12.84 1.55 11.89
N GLY A 21 -11.57 1.19 11.95
CA GLY A 21 -10.72 1.03 10.78
C GLY A 21 -9.74 -0.13 10.93
N LEU A 22 -9.06 -0.47 9.85
CA LEU A 22 -7.98 -1.44 9.82
C LEU A 22 -6.69 -0.74 9.47
N LEU A 23 -5.66 -1.00 10.26
CA LEU A 23 -4.28 -0.65 9.96
C LEU A 23 -3.58 -1.89 9.41
N THR A 24 -3.19 -1.88 8.14
CA THR A 24 -2.59 -3.03 7.46
C THR A 24 -1.15 -2.73 7.09
N ASN A 25 -0.23 -3.58 7.52
CA ASN A 25 1.14 -3.56 7.04
C ASN A 25 1.23 -4.35 5.74
N LEU A 26 1.51 -3.68 4.62
CA LEU A 26 1.54 -4.29 3.29
C LEU A 26 2.76 -5.19 3.06
N ASN A 27 3.81 -5.08 3.88
CA ASN A 27 5.00 -5.92 3.74
C ASN A 27 4.82 -7.33 4.33
N ASN A 28 4.02 -7.46 5.38
CA ASN A 28 3.83 -8.74 6.09
C ASN A 28 2.35 -9.13 6.28
N HIS A 29 1.43 -8.35 5.73
CA HIS A 29 -0.02 -8.52 5.82
C HIS A 29 -0.57 -8.58 7.26
N HIS A 30 0.19 -8.12 8.26
CA HIS A 30 -0.35 -7.98 9.60
C HIS A 30 -1.35 -6.83 9.66
N THR A 31 -2.54 -7.15 10.14
CA THR A 31 -3.64 -6.20 10.31
C THR A 31 -3.91 -5.93 11.78
N LYS A 32 -4.23 -4.70 12.12
CA LYS A 32 -4.70 -4.29 13.44
C LYS A 32 -6.02 -3.56 13.32
N LEU A 33 -7.04 -4.02 14.05
CA LEU A 33 -8.29 -3.29 14.21
C LEU A 33 -8.05 -2.03 15.05
N LEU A 34 -8.51 -0.89 14.53
CA LEU A 34 -8.52 0.41 15.17
C LEU A 34 -9.93 0.70 15.66
N LYS A 35 -10.07 0.92 16.97
CA LYS A 35 -11.30 1.47 17.56
C LYS A 35 -11.36 2.99 17.37
N SER A 36 -12.52 3.60 17.59
CA SER A 36 -12.76 5.05 17.40
C SER A 36 -11.64 5.98 17.90
N TYR A 37 -11.23 5.88 19.17
CA TYR A 37 -10.17 6.74 19.68
C TYR A 37 -8.79 6.46 19.06
N GLN A 38 -8.50 5.20 18.71
CA GLN A 38 -7.24 4.80 18.08
C GLN A 38 -7.16 5.34 16.66
N ARG A 39 -8.29 5.29 15.94
CA ARG A 39 -8.43 5.90 14.62
C ARG A 39 -8.18 7.41 14.66
N GLN A 40 -8.68 8.09 15.69
CA GLN A 40 -8.41 9.51 15.89
C GLN A 40 -6.92 9.80 16.17
N ILE A 41 -6.24 8.98 16.98
CA ILE A 41 -4.79 9.13 17.22
C ILE A 41 -4.03 8.99 15.88
N ILE A 42 -4.30 7.93 15.12
CA ILE A 42 -3.65 7.67 13.83
C ILE A 42 -3.86 8.82 12.84
N LYS A 43 -5.05 9.44 12.82
CA LYS A 43 -5.37 10.57 11.95
C LYS A 43 -4.42 11.77 12.13
N TYR A 44 -3.87 11.94 13.34
CA TYR A 44 -2.89 13.01 13.63
C TYR A 44 -1.44 12.56 13.54
N CYS A 45 -1.15 11.28 13.30
CA CYS A 45 0.19 10.77 13.05
C CYS A 45 0.65 11.07 11.62
N THR A 46 0.71 12.35 11.27
CA THR A 46 1.11 12.86 9.93
C THR A 46 2.56 13.35 9.90
N GLY A 47 3.25 13.33 11.04
CA GLY A 47 4.54 14.01 11.23
C GLY A 47 4.42 15.53 11.43
N GLU A 48 3.22 16.10 11.31
CA GLU A 48 2.97 17.53 11.54
C GLU A 48 2.82 17.87 13.03
N TYR A 49 2.37 16.92 13.85
CA TYR A 49 2.04 17.14 15.26
C TYR A 49 2.97 16.36 16.18
N SER A 50 3.42 16.97 17.27
CA SER A 50 4.08 16.25 18.37
C SER A 50 3.08 15.44 19.18
N ILE A 51 3.55 14.52 20.02
CA ILE A 51 2.68 13.73 20.91
C ILE A 51 1.84 14.64 21.81
N GLU A 52 2.43 15.71 22.31
CA GLU A 52 1.75 16.71 23.14
C GLU A 52 0.66 17.44 22.35
N GLU A 53 0.96 17.87 21.12
CA GLU A 53 0.00 18.52 20.22
C GLU A 53 -1.17 17.58 19.89
N ILE A 54 -0.90 16.31 19.55
CA ILE A 54 -1.92 15.27 19.31
C ILE A 54 -2.82 15.12 20.54
N THR A 55 -2.23 15.06 21.74
CA THR A 55 -2.98 14.90 22.98
C THR A 55 -3.91 16.09 23.25
N GLN A 56 -3.46 17.32 22.97
CA GLN A 56 -4.31 18.51 23.08
C GLN A 56 -5.44 18.52 22.05
N LEU A 57 -5.17 18.12 20.81
CA LEU A 57 -6.19 18.00 19.77
C LEU A 57 -7.28 16.99 20.18
N LEU A 58 -6.89 15.82 20.67
CA LEU A 58 -7.84 14.81 21.15
C LEU A 58 -8.66 15.31 22.35
N LYS A 59 -8.02 16.03 23.28
CA LYS A 59 -8.71 16.66 24.41
C LYS A 59 -9.77 17.65 23.94
N SER A 60 -9.47 18.47 22.93
CA SER A 60 -10.44 19.42 22.34
C SER A 60 -11.64 18.74 21.68
N GLN A 61 -11.50 17.48 21.28
CA GLN A 61 -12.54 16.66 20.65
C GLN A 61 -13.36 15.83 21.65
N GLY A 62 -13.18 16.06 22.95
CA GLY A 62 -13.94 15.37 24.00
C GLY A 62 -13.47 13.94 24.29
N VAL A 63 -12.24 13.57 23.89
CA VAL A 63 -11.67 12.26 24.25
C VAL A 63 -11.46 12.18 25.77
N PRO A 64 -11.91 11.11 26.45
CA PRO A 64 -11.80 11.00 27.90
C PRO A 64 -10.36 11.08 28.42
N PRO A 65 -10.11 11.71 29.59
CA PRO A 65 -8.76 11.81 30.18
C PRO A 65 -8.06 10.46 30.39
N SER A 66 -8.82 9.40 30.68
CA SER A 66 -8.29 8.03 30.83
C SER A 66 -7.65 7.49 29.56
N VAL A 67 -8.08 7.97 28.39
CA VAL A 67 -7.53 7.61 27.07
C VAL A 67 -6.36 8.52 26.72
N LEU A 68 -6.42 9.81 27.07
CA LEU A 68 -5.34 10.76 26.81
C LEU A 68 -4.02 10.32 27.46
N GLY A 69 -4.07 9.75 28.67
CA GLY A 69 -2.89 9.19 29.35
C GLY A 69 -2.26 7.97 28.65
N GLN A 70 -2.92 7.40 27.65
CA GLN A 70 -2.44 6.22 26.91
C GLN A 70 -1.89 6.56 25.52
N VAL A 71 -2.00 7.81 25.07
CA VAL A 71 -1.65 8.22 23.70
C VAL A 71 -0.18 7.92 23.38
N GLU A 72 0.73 8.38 24.25
CA GLU A 72 2.17 8.16 24.07
C GLU A 72 2.51 6.67 24.00
N GLY A 73 2.11 5.88 25.01
CA GLY A 73 2.38 4.45 25.03
C GLY A 73 1.71 3.68 23.88
N TYR A 74 0.60 4.17 23.34
CA TYR A 74 -0.01 3.60 22.15
C TYR A 74 0.81 3.88 20.89
N ILE A 75 1.28 5.11 20.69
CA ILE A 75 2.15 5.50 19.59
C ILE A 75 3.46 4.71 19.64
N GLU A 76 4.09 4.60 20.81
CA GLU A 76 5.33 3.84 20.97
C GLU A 76 5.16 2.36 20.60
N ARG A 77 4.05 1.73 20.98
CA ARG A 77 3.73 0.35 20.57
C ARG A 77 3.57 0.22 19.05
N LEU A 78 2.91 1.19 18.41
CA LEU A 78 2.74 1.17 16.96
C LEU A 78 4.08 1.30 16.23
N ILE A 79 5.01 2.09 16.76
CA ILE A 79 6.37 2.20 16.23
C ILE A 79 7.13 0.89 16.43
N HIS A 80 7.05 0.29 17.61
CA HIS A 80 7.66 -1.01 17.88
C HIS A 80 7.14 -2.11 16.94
N TRP A 81 5.85 -2.07 16.60
CA TRP A 81 5.24 -2.99 15.63
C TRP A 81 5.46 -2.60 14.16
N GLY A 82 6.18 -1.52 13.87
CA GLY A 82 6.51 -1.08 12.51
C GLY A 82 5.40 -0.33 11.77
N TYR A 83 4.29 0.03 12.43
CA TYR A 83 3.19 0.78 11.82
C TYR A 83 3.45 2.29 11.70
N LEU A 84 4.29 2.83 12.59
CA LEU A 84 4.67 4.23 12.62
C LEU A 84 6.20 4.33 12.63
N ILE A 85 6.72 5.47 12.22
CA ILE A 85 8.11 5.87 12.41
C ILE A 85 8.18 7.26 13.05
N TRP A 86 9.31 7.59 13.65
CA TRP A 86 9.59 8.96 14.10
C TRP A 86 10.10 9.79 12.94
N SER A 87 9.42 10.89 12.63
CA SER A 87 9.97 11.90 11.74
C SER A 87 11.09 12.66 12.46
N PRO A 88 12.27 12.85 11.83
CA PRO A 88 13.39 13.57 12.43
C PRO A 88 13.13 15.08 12.56
N THR A 89 12.16 15.61 11.80
CA THR A 89 11.76 17.02 11.83
C THR A 89 10.25 17.16 11.76
N LYS A 90 9.72 18.29 12.24
CA LYS A 90 8.29 18.61 12.11
C LYS A 90 7.96 18.77 10.62
N ASN A 91 7.11 17.90 10.10
CA ASN A 91 6.74 17.96 8.69
C ASN A 91 5.87 19.21 8.50
N THR A 92 6.36 20.18 7.72
CA THR A 92 5.67 21.48 7.50
C THR A 92 5.15 21.65 6.07
N ILE A 93 5.45 20.69 5.18
CA ILE A 93 5.17 20.77 3.75
C ILE A 93 4.45 19.50 3.28
N VAL A 94 3.37 19.70 2.53
CA VAL A 94 2.47 18.76 1.81
C VAL A 94 1.23 18.26 2.56
N THR A 95 0.40 19.18 3.04
CA THR A 95 -1.05 18.99 3.22
C THR A 95 -1.86 19.21 1.94
N LYS A 96 -1.30 18.93 0.76
CA LYS A 96 -2.10 18.84 -0.50
C LYS A 96 -2.02 17.52 -1.27
N GLU A 97 -1.05 16.64 -0.99
CA GLU A 97 -0.96 15.34 -1.68
C GLU A 97 -0.72 14.13 -0.76
N LEU A 98 -0.49 14.34 0.55
CA LEU A 98 -0.52 13.28 1.56
C LEU A 98 -1.67 13.43 2.57
N ALA A 99 -2.61 14.34 2.28
CA ALA A 99 -3.95 14.28 2.86
C ALA A 99 -4.75 13.18 2.13
N PRO A 100 -5.53 12.39 2.86
CA PRO A 100 -5.94 11.06 2.47
C PRO A 100 -6.81 11.07 1.23
N SER A 101 -6.38 10.41 0.16
CA SER A 101 -7.26 9.95 -0.91
C SER A 101 -8.29 8.89 -0.43
N ILE A 102 -8.53 8.77 0.89
CA ILE A 102 -9.50 7.87 1.51
C ILE A 102 -10.47 8.61 2.46
N ILE A 103 -10.34 9.92 2.74
CA ILE A 103 -11.42 10.63 3.46
C ILE A 103 -12.46 11.14 2.47
N SER A 104 -13.54 10.37 2.39
CA SER A 104 -14.90 10.80 2.05
C SER A 104 -15.06 11.52 0.70
N GLN A 105 -15.10 10.75 -0.38
CA GLN A 105 -15.98 11.15 -1.47
C GLN A 105 -17.41 10.87 -1.01
N ASN A 106 -18.15 11.95 -0.76
CA ASN A 106 -19.58 11.98 -1.02
C ASN A 106 -19.78 11.56 -2.48
N VAL A 107 -19.99 10.27 -2.71
CA VAL A 107 -20.37 9.75 -4.01
C VAL A 107 -21.82 10.14 -4.22
N SER A 108 -22.03 11.34 -4.79
CA SER A 108 -23.21 11.57 -5.62
C SER A 108 -23.33 10.41 -6.59
N ASN A 109 -24.52 9.82 -6.70
CA ASN A 109 -24.84 8.63 -7.49
C ASN A 109 -24.63 8.76 -9.03
N SER A 110 -23.85 9.73 -9.48
CA SER A 110 -23.42 9.91 -10.87
C SER A 110 -21.89 9.83 -10.91
N ASP A 111 -21.39 8.89 -11.72
CA ASP A 111 -19.97 8.70 -12.06
C ASP A 111 -19.15 7.82 -11.11
N ARG A 112 -19.60 6.57 -10.93
CA ARG A 112 -18.70 5.44 -10.62
C ARG A 112 -17.85 5.08 -11.85
N ILE A 113 -17.00 6.00 -12.28
CA ILE A 113 -15.85 5.63 -13.10
C ILE A 113 -14.82 5.10 -12.10
N MET A 114 -14.67 3.77 -12.01
CA MET A 114 -13.51 3.18 -11.34
C MET A 114 -12.28 3.76 -12.02
N ASN A 115 -11.59 4.68 -11.35
CA ASN A 115 -10.28 5.12 -11.77
C ASN A 115 -9.30 4.21 -11.02
N PRO A 116 -8.83 3.09 -11.61
CA PRO A 116 -7.88 2.22 -10.92
C PRO A 116 -6.67 3.07 -10.58
N SER A 117 -6.39 3.20 -9.29
CA SER A 117 -5.41 4.13 -8.70
C SER A 117 -3.95 3.72 -8.95
N GLY A 118 -3.62 3.33 -10.18
CA GLY A 118 -2.31 2.83 -10.59
C GLY A 118 -2.33 1.31 -10.85
N LEU A 119 -1.46 0.88 -11.77
CA LEU A 119 -1.17 -0.53 -12.03
C LEU A 119 -0.47 -1.10 -10.80
N HIS A 120 -0.99 -2.13 -10.14
CA HIS A 120 -0.35 -2.71 -8.94
C HIS A 120 0.58 -3.89 -9.28
N THR A 121 0.14 -4.74 -10.21
CA THR A 121 0.83 -5.97 -10.59
C THR A 121 0.77 -6.14 -12.11
N ILE A 122 1.87 -6.60 -12.70
CA ILE A 122 1.93 -7.01 -14.11
C ILE A 122 2.39 -8.47 -14.22
N THR A 123 1.77 -9.23 -15.12
CA THR A 123 2.27 -10.57 -15.49
C THR A 123 2.51 -10.57 -16.99
N ILE A 124 3.73 -10.92 -17.40
CA ILE A 124 4.14 -10.90 -18.80
C ILE A 124 4.30 -12.34 -19.29
N SER A 125 3.60 -12.68 -20.37
CA SER A 125 3.80 -13.94 -21.10
C SER A 125 5.02 -13.77 -22.01
N ILE A 126 6.19 -14.24 -21.58
CA ILE A 126 7.46 -13.94 -22.28
C ILE A 126 7.70 -14.85 -23.49
N LEU A 127 7.06 -16.02 -23.50
CA LEU A 127 7.08 -16.99 -24.59
C LEU A 127 5.84 -17.88 -24.49
N ASP A 128 5.34 -18.38 -25.62
CA ASP A 128 4.19 -19.29 -25.65
C ASP A 128 4.58 -20.76 -25.85
N GLU A 129 5.86 -21.08 -26.05
CA GLU A 129 6.34 -22.47 -26.17
C GLU A 129 6.48 -23.17 -24.82
N CYS A 130 6.09 -24.44 -24.77
CA CYS A 130 6.35 -25.28 -23.61
C CYS A 130 6.95 -26.63 -24.03
N CYS A 131 7.78 -27.21 -23.19
CA CYS A 131 8.27 -28.59 -23.37
C CYS A 131 7.25 -29.65 -22.93
N LEU A 132 6.09 -29.22 -22.39
CA LEU A 132 5.02 -30.07 -21.89
C LEU A 132 3.69 -29.71 -22.54
N SER A 133 2.77 -30.68 -22.59
CA SER A 133 1.41 -30.53 -23.10
C SER A 133 0.40 -30.85 -22.00
N CYS A 134 0.26 -29.95 -21.02
CA CYS A 134 -0.61 -30.17 -19.86
C CYS A 134 -2.10 -30.10 -20.25
N HIS A 135 -2.89 -31.12 -19.87
CA HIS A 135 -4.34 -31.18 -20.17
C HIS A 135 -5.14 -29.99 -19.60
N TYR A 136 -4.65 -29.40 -18.52
CA TYR A 136 -5.25 -28.25 -17.83
C TYR A 136 -4.53 -26.92 -18.14
N CYS A 137 -3.70 -26.87 -19.20
CA CYS A 137 -3.00 -25.63 -19.57
C CYS A 137 -3.99 -24.57 -20.07
N SER A 138 -4.10 -23.46 -19.35
CA SER A 138 -4.96 -22.33 -19.76
C SER A 138 -4.46 -21.61 -21.01
N GLN A 139 -3.16 -21.71 -21.32
CA GLN A 139 -2.56 -21.08 -22.51
C GLN A 139 -2.53 -21.97 -23.75
N ASN A 140 -2.75 -23.28 -23.58
CA ASN A 140 -2.59 -24.27 -24.64
C ASN A 140 -1.27 -24.09 -25.41
N ALA A 141 -0.19 -23.86 -24.65
CA ALA A 141 1.15 -23.56 -25.14
C ALA A 141 1.63 -24.63 -26.14
N PRO A 142 2.00 -24.27 -27.39
CA PRO A 142 2.53 -25.22 -28.36
C PRO A 142 3.91 -25.77 -27.96
N VAL A 143 4.22 -26.97 -28.45
CA VAL A 143 5.56 -27.55 -28.37
C VAL A 143 6.36 -27.15 -29.61
N GLY A 144 7.53 -26.51 -29.44
CA GLY A 144 8.54 -26.35 -30.50
C GLY A 144 8.42 -25.14 -31.44
N LYS A 145 7.34 -24.34 -31.38
CA LYS A 145 7.22 -23.08 -32.14
C LYS A 145 6.64 -22.01 -31.24
N SER A 146 7.29 -20.85 -31.18
CA SER A 146 6.88 -19.79 -30.27
C SER A 146 7.13 -18.38 -30.77
N VAL A 147 6.30 -17.48 -30.26
CA VAL A 147 6.54 -16.04 -30.25
C VAL A 147 7.22 -15.72 -28.92
N MET A 148 8.45 -15.24 -29.01
CA MET A 148 9.28 -14.85 -27.87
C MET A 148 9.41 -13.33 -27.81
N ILE A 149 9.25 -12.76 -26.61
CA ILE A 149 9.45 -11.33 -26.38
C ILE A 149 10.90 -11.09 -25.96
N GLU A 150 11.67 -10.34 -26.76
CA GLU A 150 13.04 -10.02 -26.41
C GLU A 150 13.17 -9.33 -25.03
N PHE A 151 14.25 -9.62 -24.31
CA PHE A 151 14.50 -9.06 -22.97
C PHE A 151 14.58 -7.52 -22.97
N SER A 152 15.09 -6.94 -24.06
CA SER A 152 15.08 -5.50 -24.30
C SER A 152 13.67 -4.93 -24.15
N LYS A 153 12.68 -5.59 -24.78
CA LYS A 153 11.29 -5.17 -24.77
C LYS A 153 10.62 -5.44 -23.43
N ILE A 154 10.94 -6.55 -22.77
CA ILE A 154 10.46 -6.83 -21.40
C ILE A 154 10.91 -5.72 -20.46
N LYS A 155 12.17 -5.27 -20.56
CA LYS A 155 12.71 -4.18 -19.74
C LYS A 155 11.94 -2.86 -19.96
N GLU A 156 11.62 -2.52 -21.20
CA GLU A 156 10.78 -1.36 -21.52
C GLU A 156 9.41 -1.47 -20.85
N ILE A 157 8.74 -2.61 -21.00
CA ILE A 157 7.42 -2.88 -20.39
C ILE A 157 7.47 -2.75 -18.86
N LEU A 158 8.53 -3.28 -18.22
CA LEU A 158 8.67 -3.22 -16.77
C LEU A 158 8.94 -1.79 -16.27
N LEU A 159 9.66 -0.97 -17.03
CA LEU A 159 9.87 0.44 -16.71
C LEU A 159 8.55 1.22 -16.79
N GLU A 160 7.80 1.06 -17.89
CA GLU A 160 6.47 1.67 -18.05
C GLU A 160 5.51 1.22 -16.94
N ALA A 161 5.49 -0.08 -16.63
CA ALA A 161 4.66 -0.62 -15.56
C ALA A 161 5.03 -0.02 -14.19
N TYR A 162 6.32 0.16 -13.91
CA TYR A 162 6.80 0.79 -12.68
C TYR A 162 6.37 2.25 -12.56
N GLU A 163 6.47 3.02 -13.65
CA GLU A 163 5.98 4.41 -13.73
C GLU A 163 4.47 4.50 -13.50
N LEU A 164 3.70 3.50 -13.96
CA LEU A 164 2.26 3.36 -13.72
C LEU A 164 1.90 2.87 -12.31
N GLY A 165 2.89 2.60 -11.46
CA GLY A 165 2.70 2.25 -10.06
C GLY A 165 2.91 0.78 -9.72
N ALA A 166 3.35 -0.06 -10.67
CA ALA A 166 3.50 -1.49 -10.42
C ALA A 166 4.53 -1.74 -9.32
N ARG A 167 4.23 -2.71 -8.45
CA ARG A 167 5.10 -3.14 -7.34
C ARG A 167 5.47 -4.62 -7.42
N TYR A 168 4.69 -5.39 -8.16
CA TYR A 168 4.90 -6.81 -8.36
C TYR A 168 4.92 -7.13 -9.85
N PHE A 169 5.84 -8.00 -10.25
CA PHE A 169 5.85 -8.55 -11.59
C PHE A 169 5.90 -10.08 -11.53
N GLY A 170 5.21 -10.71 -12.48
CA GLY A 170 5.26 -12.14 -12.72
C GLY A 170 5.75 -12.43 -14.13
N VAL A 171 6.59 -13.44 -14.26
CA VAL A 171 6.95 -14.03 -15.55
C VAL A 171 6.09 -15.26 -15.76
N PHE A 172 5.40 -15.33 -16.88
CA PHE A 172 4.54 -16.46 -17.25
C PHE A 172 4.68 -16.77 -18.75
N GLY A 173 3.92 -17.74 -19.24
CA GLY A 173 4.02 -18.25 -20.61
C GLY A 173 3.87 -19.76 -20.65
N GLY A 174 4.42 -20.38 -21.70
CA GLY A 174 4.63 -21.82 -21.75
C GLY A 174 5.62 -22.28 -20.68
N GLU A 175 6.88 -22.56 -21.04
CA GLU A 175 7.96 -22.79 -20.08
C GLU A 175 8.96 -21.63 -20.11
N PRO A 176 8.87 -20.65 -19.19
CA PRO A 176 9.74 -19.47 -19.17
C PRO A 176 11.25 -19.78 -19.24
N MET A 177 11.70 -20.93 -18.71
CA MET A 177 13.11 -21.33 -18.75
C MET A 177 13.61 -21.75 -20.13
N LEU A 178 12.73 -21.87 -21.14
CA LEU A 178 13.11 -22.09 -22.53
C LEU A 178 13.49 -20.79 -23.27
N HIS A 179 13.36 -19.62 -22.63
CA HIS A 179 13.73 -18.36 -23.27
C HIS A 179 15.24 -18.33 -23.59
N THR A 180 15.61 -18.09 -24.84
CA THR A 180 17.00 -18.24 -25.31
C THR A 180 17.97 -17.24 -24.67
N GLU A 181 17.47 -16.08 -24.25
CA GLU A 181 18.28 -15.03 -23.59
C GLU A 181 18.57 -15.31 -22.10
N TYR A 182 18.09 -16.42 -21.51
CA TYR A 182 18.47 -16.81 -20.14
C TYR A 182 19.88 -17.38 -20.01
N PHE A 183 20.48 -17.88 -21.10
CA PHE A 183 21.76 -18.60 -21.14
C PHE A 183 22.69 -18.04 -22.21
#